data_AF-A0A2E7VI05-F1
#
_entry.id   AF-A0A2E7VI05-F1
#
_cell.length_a   1.000
_cell.length_b   1.000
_cell.length_c   1.000
_cell.angle_alpha   90.00
_cell.angle_beta   90.00
_cell.angle_gamma   90.00
#
_symmetry.space_group_name_H-M   'P 1'
#
loop_
_entity.id
_entity.type
_entity.pdbx_description
1 polymer ?
#
loop_
_entity_poly.entity_id
_entity_poly.type
_entity_poly.pdbx_seq_one_letter_code
_entity_poly.pdbx_strand_id
1 'polypeptide(L)'
;MMKLNDFLRYEISLKIEYDDYFRLIYGTKYLLEARLGPNRTFIARKSIYANCRKKAVHKAVQWYWKEFKGLIGTAHKVMEVNDPYGEVAYDQSFACNELGNKYLDDTTIDRIIEASDGDLVRDEREGTEHHPPNSVMRIKRRRKQNVVIAPRLLQSPGGTIYYRMTETPQVSKNGRVVRRRKVRNVKLASRSLDKALREVERRGLDKKAVA
;
A
#
# COMPACT_ATOMS: atom_id res chain seq x y z
N MET A 1 12.69 30.02 8.15
CA MET A 1 12.35 28.79 7.38
C MET A 1 13.63 28.25 6.77
N MET A 2 14.23 27.20 7.34
CA MET A 2 15.44 26.58 6.78
C MET A 2 15.12 25.92 5.43
N LYS A 3 15.89 26.24 4.39
CA LYS A 3 15.96 25.46 3.15
C LYS A 3 16.47 24.07 3.55
N LEU A 4 15.57 23.08 3.62
CA LEU A 4 15.96 21.70 3.87
C LEU A 4 16.72 21.24 2.63
N ASN A 5 18.03 21.26 2.72
CA ASN A 5 18.93 20.97 1.62
C ASN A 5 18.72 19.53 1.13
N ASP A 6 18.51 19.40 -0.17
CA ASP A 6 18.47 18.11 -0.87
C ASP A 6 19.89 17.54 -0.95
N PHE A 7 20.34 16.83 0.09
CA PHE A 7 21.72 16.31 0.17
C PHE A 7 21.86 14.81 -0.10
N LEU A 8 20.79 14.03 0.02
CA LEU A 8 20.85 12.59 -0.17
C LEU A 8 20.81 12.28 -1.66
N ARG A 9 21.77 11.47 -2.12
CA ARG A 9 21.93 11.08 -3.52
C ARG A 9 21.21 9.76 -3.76
N TYR A 10 20.27 9.78 -4.69
CA TYR A 10 19.59 8.60 -5.22
C TYR A 10 20.01 8.41 -6.67
N GLU A 11 19.98 7.18 -7.12
CA GLU A 11 20.25 6.81 -8.50
C GLU A 11 18.97 6.27 -9.13
N ILE A 12 18.68 6.79 -10.32
CA ILE A 12 17.65 6.28 -11.21
C ILE A 12 18.33 5.39 -12.23
N SER A 13 17.78 4.21 -12.45
CA SER A 13 18.14 3.33 -13.55
C SER A 13 16.97 3.22 -14.53
N LEU A 14 17.25 3.41 -15.81
CA LEU A 14 16.32 3.16 -16.90
C LEU A 14 16.73 1.89 -17.64
N LYS A 15 15.90 0.85 -17.57
CA LYS A 15 16.04 -0.39 -18.32
C LYS A 15 15.33 -0.22 -19.68
N ILE A 16 16.10 -0.26 -20.75
CA ILE A 16 15.64 -0.04 -22.12
C ILE A 16 15.90 -1.31 -22.92
N GLU A 17 14.90 -1.79 -23.65
CA GLU A 17 15.04 -2.98 -24.49
C GLU A 17 16.00 -2.73 -25.66
N TYR A 18 16.67 -3.79 -26.12
CA TYR A 18 17.69 -3.71 -27.17
C TYR A 18 17.19 -3.00 -28.43
N ASP A 19 16.02 -3.41 -28.93
CA ASP A 19 15.47 -2.91 -30.20
C ASP A 19 15.01 -1.46 -30.08
N ASP A 20 14.42 -1.10 -28.94
CA ASP A 20 13.98 0.27 -28.66
C ASP A 20 15.17 1.21 -28.47
N TYR A 21 16.27 0.73 -27.90
CA TYR A 21 17.48 1.53 -27.73
C TYR A 21 17.99 2.09 -29.06
N PHE A 22 18.19 1.24 -30.07
CA PHE A 22 18.73 1.68 -31.36
C PHE A 22 17.76 2.58 -32.14
N ARG A 23 16.46 2.37 -31.99
CA ARG A 23 15.44 3.25 -32.57
C ARG A 23 15.49 4.65 -31.97
N LEU A 24 15.82 4.74 -30.68
CA LEU A 24 15.66 5.95 -29.89
C LEU A 24 17.00 6.61 -29.50
N ILE A 25 18.14 6.03 -29.84
CA ILE A 25 19.47 6.42 -29.36
C ILE A 25 19.78 7.92 -29.53
N TYR A 26 19.28 8.54 -30.61
CA TYR A 26 19.44 9.98 -30.88
C TYR A 26 18.33 10.87 -30.33
N GLY A 27 17.29 10.29 -29.72
CA GLY A 27 16.14 11.01 -29.18
C GLY A 27 16.46 11.79 -27.91
N THR A 28 17.36 11.30 -27.06
CA THR A 28 17.80 12.01 -25.85
C THR A 28 19.28 11.75 -25.55
N LYS A 29 19.96 12.73 -24.96
CA LYS A 29 21.37 12.57 -24.53
C LYS A 29 21.58 11.44 -23.51
N TYR A 30 20.55 11.10 -22.74
CA TYR A 30 20.61 10.07 -21.70
C TYR A 30 20.70 8.65 -22.28
N LEU A 31 20.27 8.45 -23.53
CA LEU A 31 20.41 7.17 -24.22
C LEU A 31 21.84 6.95 -24.73
N LEU A 32 22.58 8.02 -25.06
CA LEU A 32 24.00 7.90 -25.43
C LEU A 32 24.87 7.41 -24.26
N GLU A 33 24.46 7.71 -23.03
CA GLU A 33 25.15 7.28 -21.80
C GLU A 33 24.77 5.87 -21.37
N ALA A 34 23.74 5.26 -22.00
CA ALA A 34 23.32 3.92 -21.65
C ALA A 34 24.42 2.89 -21.95
N ARG A 35 24.52 1.88 -21.10
CA ARG A 35 25.46 0.77 -21.25
C ARG A 35 24.72 -0.54 -21.38
N LEU A 36 25.22 -1.44 -22.22
CA LEU A 36 24.65 -2.77 -22.37
C LEU A 36 24.83 -3.54 -21.06
N GLY A 37 23.70 -3.89 -20.45
CA GLY A 37 23.61 -4.72 -19.26
C GLY A 37 23.25 -6.17 -19.60
N PRO A 38 22.93 -6.97 -18.58
CA PRO A 38 22.48 -8.35 -18.77
C PRO A 38 21.17 -8.42 -19.57
N ASN A 39 20.88 -9.60 -20.14
CA ASN A 39 19.65 -9.85 -20.90
C ASN A 39 19.43 -8.92 -22.10
N ARG A 40 20.51 -8.42 -22.70
CA ARG A 40 20.47 -7.48 -23.84
C ARG A 40 19.70 -6.19 -23.54
N THR A 41 19.63 -5.77 -22.29
CA THR A 41 18.99 -4.50 -21.92
C THR A 41 20.02 -3.39 -21.78
N PHE A 42 19.73 -2.21 -22.31
CA PHE A 42 20.54 -1.02 -22.09
C PHE A 42 20.12 -0.33 -20.81
N ILE A 43 21.10 0.02 -19.97
CA ILE A 43 20.87 0.68 -18.68
C ILE A 43 21.43 2.09 -18.75
N ALA A 44 20.55 3.09 -18.67
CA ALA A 44 20.94 4.49 -18.46
C ALA A 44 20.80 4.84 -16.98
N ARG A 45 21.79 5.53 -16.42
CA ARG A 45 21.80 5.92 -15.00
C ARG A 45 21.79 7.42 -14.84
N LYS A 46 21.06 7.92 -13.84
CA LYS A 46 21.04 9.34 -13.48
C LYS A 46 20.96 9.51 -11.98
N SER A 47 21.80 10.39 -11.44
CA SER A 47 21.70 10.77 -10.03
C SER A 47 20.68 11.90 -9.81
N ILE A 48 19.89 11.79 -8.74
CA ILE A 48 19.00 12.83 -8.23
C ILE A 48 19.30 13.08 -6.76
N TYR A 49 19.26 14.36 -6.38
CA TYR A 49 19.40 14.77 -4.98
C TYR A 49 18.04 15.11 -4.38
N ALA A 50 17.75 14.55 -3.21
CA ALA A 50 16.53 14.78 -2.47
C ALA A 50 16.79 14.63 -0.96
N ASN A 51 15.83 15.01 -0.12
CA ASN A 51 15.92 14.80 1.33
C ASN A 51 15.37 13.44 1.80
N CYS A 52 14.61 12.73 0.96
CA CYS A 52 14.07 11.40 1.22
C CYS A 52 13.71 10.72 -0.11
N ARG A 53 13.61 9.38 -0.10
CA ARG A 53 13.26 8.58 -1.27
C ARG A 53 11.92 9.00 -1.88
N LYS A 54 10.93 9.34 -1.06
CA LYS A 54 9.62 9.84 -1.52
C LYS A 54 9.76 11.07 -2.43
N LYS A 55 10.61 12.03 -2.07
CA LYS A 55 10.88 13.20 -2.93
C LYS A 55 11.77 12.83 -4.11
N ALA A 56 12.71 11.90 -3.95
CA ALA A 56 13.53 11.40 -5.05
C ALA A 56 12.68 10.78 -6.16
N VAL A 57 11.73 9.90 -5.81
CA VAL A 57 10.78 9.30 -6.74
C VAL A 57 9.91 10.35 -7.41
N HIS A 58 9.43 11.35 -6.66
CA HIS A 58 8.65 12.45 -7.25
C HIS A 58 9.44 13.18 -8.34
N LYS A 59 10.68 13.56 -8.05
CA LYS A 59 11.59 14.22 -9.00
C LYS A 59 11.94 13.30 -10.17
N ALA A 60 12.12 12.00 -9.93
CA ALA A 60 12.41 11.00 -10.95
C ALA A 60 11.27 10.89 -11.96
N VAL A 61 10.02 10.78 -11.48
CA VAL A 61 8.82 10.72 -12.33
C VAL A 61 8.67 12.00 -13.15
N GLN A 62 8.84 13.18 -12.53
CA GLN A 62 8.78 14.46 -13.26
C GLN A 62 9.86 14.56 -14.33
N TRP A 63 11.10 14.16 -14.01
CA TRP A 63 12.20 14.12 -14.95
C TRP A 63 11.92 13.17 -16.12
N TYR A 64 11.41 11.97 -15.84
CA TYR A 64 11.07 10.98 -16.85
C TYR A 64 10.08 11.54 -17.88
N TRP A 65 8.97 12.10 -17.41
CA TRP A 65 7.95 12.64 -18.30
C TRP A 65 8.41 13.88 -19.06
N LYS A 66 9.29 14.70 -18.47
CA LYS A 66 9.86 15.87 -19.13
C LYS A 66 10.77 15.50 -20.30
N GLU A 67 11.69 14.57 -20.09
CA GLU A 67 12.71 14.23 -21.09
C GLU A 67 12.22 13.20 -22.10
N PHE A 68 11.52 12.16 -21.65
CA PHE A 68 11.15 11.04 -22.51
C PHE A 68 9.73 11.13 -23.03
N LYS A 69 8.80 11.81 -22.34
CA LYS A 69 7.38 11.93 -22.77
C LYS A 69 6.73 10.60 -23.18
N GLY A 70 7.14 9.48 -22.57
CA GLY A 70 6.65 8.13 -22.91
C GLY A 70 7.35 7.43 -24.08
N LEU A 71 8.40 8.01 -24.67
CA LEU A 71 9.13 7.47 -25.82
C LEU A 71 9.66 6.04 -25.60
N ILE A 72 10.17 5.76 -24.40
CA ILE A 72 10.70 4.45 -23.99
C ILE A 72 9.67 3.65 -23.16
N GLY A 73 8.38 3.95 -23.32
CA GLY A 73 7.28 3.27 -22.63
C GLY A 73 6.82 3.97 -21.34
N THR A 74 6.15 3.23 -20.47
CA THR A 74 5.64 3.75 -19.20
C THR A 74 6.69 3.65 -18.10
N ALA A 75 6.79 4.69 -17.24
CA ALA A 75 7.78 4.74 -16.17
C ALA A 75 7.83 3.49 -15.28
N HIS A 76 6.70 2.82 -15.03
CA HIS A 76 6.66 1.63 -14.16
C HIS A 76 7.39 0.40 -14.73
N LYS A 77 7.57 0.32 -16.06
CA LYS A 77 8.25 -0.79 -16.72
C LYS A 77 9.75 -0.57 -16.82
N VAL A 78 10.15 0.69 -17.02
CA VAL A 78 11.52 1.02 -17.40
C VAL A 78 12.31 1.71 -16.30
N MET A 79 11.66 2.39 -15.36
CA MET A 79 12.34 3.22 -14.36
C MET A 79 12.37 2.55 -12.99
N GLU A 80 13.56 2.52 -12.41
CA GLU A 80 13.82 2.10 -11.03
C GLU A 80 14.60 3.19 -10.31
N VAL A 81 14.37 3.31 -9.00
CA VAL A 81 15.07 4.22 -8.11
C VAL A 81 15.63 3.39 -6.96
N ASN A 82 16.93 3.49 -6.72
CA ASN A 82 17.55 2.71 -5.64
C ASN A 82 17.10 3.18 -4.24
N ASP A 83 17.40 2.37 -3.22
CA ASP A 83 17.19 2.71 -1.80
C ASP A 83 18.50 2.63 -1.00
N PRO A 84 19.47 3.52 -1.25
CA PRO A 84 20.81 3.43 -0.66
C PRO A 84 20.81 3.72 0.85
N TYR A 85 19.74 4.31 1.38
CA TYR A 85 19.61 4.69 2.79
C TYR A 85 18.65 3.78 3.57
N GLY A 86 18.11 2.73 2.94
CA GLY A 86 17.23 1.77 3.61
C GLY A 86 15.91 2.37 4.10
N GLU A 87 15.39 3.39 3.41
CA GLU A 87 14.13 4.05 3.80
C GLU A 87 12.92 3.14 3.58
N VAL A 88 13.00 2.20 2.64
CA VAL A 88 11.91 1.28 2.34
C VAL A 88 12.00 0.07 3.26
N ALA A 89 11.33 0.16 4.40
CA ALA A 89 11.23 -0.90 5.39
C ALA A 89 9.80 -1.47 5.44
N TYR A 90 9.70 -2.79 5.59
CA TYR A 90 8.42 -3.45 5.76
C TYR A 90 7.89 -3.30 7.20
N ASP A 91 6.62 -2.92 7.33
CA ASP A 91 5.88 -2.92 8.59
C ASP A 91 4.40 -3.31 8.37
N GLN A 92 3.62 -3.47 9.45
CA GLN A 92 2.20 -3.82 9.36
C GLN A 92 1.34 -2.71 8.69
N SER A 93 1.82 -1.48 8.65
CA SER A 93 1.21 -0.33 7.98
C SER A 93 1.67 -0.16 6.53
N PHE A 94 2.59 -0.99 6.03
CA PHE A 94 3.24 -0.80 4.74
C PHE A 94 2.23 -0.65 3.60
N ALA A 95 2.33 0.49 2.92
CA ALA A 95 1.46 0.88 1.83
C ALA A 95 2.19 0.75 0.49
N CYS A 96 1.84 -0.27 -0.29
CA CYS A 96 2.46 -0.54 -1.61
C CYS A 96 2.28 0.62 -2.60
N ASN A 97 1.23 1.44 -2.43
CA ASN A 97 0.92 2.57 -3.29
C ASN A 97 1.57 3.89 -2.86
N GLU A 98 2.27 3.92 -1.72
CA GLU A 98 3.01 5.11 -1.31
C GLU A 98 4.16 5.38 -2.28
N LEU A 99 4.35 6.65 -2.63
CA LEU A 99 5.34 7.07 -3.62
C LEU A 99 6.77 6.63 -3.25
N GLY A 100 7.12 6.64 -1.96
CA GLY A 100 8.40 6.14 -1.46
C GLY A 100 8.60 4.63 -1.64
N ASN A 101 7.53 3.87 -1.87
CA ASN A 101 7.55 2.41 -2.03
C ASN A 101 7.35 1.97 -3.50
N LYS A 102 7.38 2.93 -4.44
CA LYS A 102 7.26 2.69 -5.89
C LYS A 102 8.62 2.73 -6.59
N TYR A 103 8.66 2.13 -7.78
CA TYR A 103 9.84 2.07 -8.65
C TYR A 103 11.05 1.52 -7.90
N LEU A 104 10.84 0.47 -7.12
CA LEU A 104 11.91 -0.19 -6.36
C LEU A 104 12.83 -0.95 -7.33
N ASP A 105 14.13 -0.92 -7.07
CA ASP A 105 15.10 -1.80 -7.70
C ASP A 105 14.96 -3.23 -7.17
N ASP A 106 15.46 -4.20 -7.96
CA ASP A 106 15.31 -5.64 -7.67
C ASP A 106 15.82 -6.01 -6.28
N THR A 107 16.96 -5.46 -5.87
CA THR A 107 17.57 -5.69 -4.55
C THR A 107 16.67 -5.24 -3.39
N THR A 108 16.00 -4.09 -3.54
CA THR A 108 15.08 -3.56 -2.53
C THR A 108 13.78 -4.37 -2.49
N ILE A 109 13.29 -4.83 -3.64
CA ILE A 109 12.12 -5.71 -3.72
C ILE A 109 12.38 -7.01 -2.97
N ASP A 110 13.50 -7.67 -3.27
CA ASP A 110 13.86 -8.96 -2.66
C ASP A 110 13.97 -8.83 -1.14
N ARG A 111 14.65 -7.78 -0.66
CA ARG A 111 14.77 -7.47 0.78
C ARG A 111 13.41 -7.31 1.46
N ILE A 112 12.47 -6.59 0.83
CA ILE A 112 11.15 -6.31 1.41
C ILE A 112 10.27 -7.56 1.39
N ILE A 113 10.33 -8.36 0.32
CA ILE A 113 9.59 -9.61 0.22
C ILE A 113 10.07 -10.57 1.32
N GLU A 114 11.37 -10.72 1.50
CA GLU A 114 11.96 -11.52 2.58
C GLU A 114 11.51 -11.01 3.96
N ALA A 115 11.59 -9.69 4.19
CA ALA A 115 11.15 -9.07 5.46
C ALA A 115 9.63 -9.20 5.70
N SER A 116 8.84 -9.46 4.66
CA SER A 116 7.38 -9.55 4.76
C SER A 116 6.84 -10.90 5.21
N ASP A 117 7.70 -11.93 5.26
CA ASP A 117 7.34 -13.30 5.67
C ASP A 117 6.05 -13.82 4.99
N GLY A 118 5.97 -13.65 3.67
CA GLY A 118 4.84 -14.10 2.86
C GLY A 118 3.61 -13.19 2.85
N ASP A 119 3.70 -11.94 3.32
CA ASP A 119 2.63 -10.95 3.11
C ASP A 119 2.72 -10.28 1.74
N LEU A 120 3.93 -10.01 1.24
CA LEU A 120 4.19 -9.32 -0.03
C LEU A 120 4.75 -10.25 -1.11
N VAL A 121 4.41 -9.94 -2.36
CA VAL A 121 4.99 -10.51 -3.58
C VAL A 121 5.26 -9.40 -4.59
N ARG A 122 6.07 -9.68 -5.61
CA ARG A 122 6.26 -8.77 -6.74
C ARG A 122 4.94 -8.54 -7.46
N ASP A 123 4.67 -7.30 -7.86
CA ASP A 123 3.44 -6.96 -8.59
C ASP A 123 3.68 -7.11 -10.09
N GLU A 124 3.36 -8.28 -10.63
CA GLU A 124 3.51 -8.61 -12.06
C GLU A 124 2.27 -8.29 -12.89
N ARG A 125 1.25 -7.66 -12.29
CA ARG A 125 0.01 -7.33 -13.01
C ARG A 125 0.27 -6.24 -14.04
N GLU A 126 -0.39 -6.35 -15.18
CA GLU A 126 -0.47 -5.24 -16.12
C GLU A 126 -1.39 -4.15 -15.53
N GLY A 127 -0.83 -2.97 -15.31
CA GLY A 127 -1.63 -1.80 -14.95
C GLY A 127 -2.10 -1.03 -16.18
N THR A 128 -3.02 -0.09 -15.94
CA THR A 128 -3.48 0.83 -16.98
C THR A 128 -2.71 2.14 -16.92
N GLU A 129 -2.82 2.97 -17.95
CA GLU A 129 -2.13 4.27 -18.03
C GLU A 129 -2.40 5.16 -16.79
N HIS A 130 -3.64 5.19 -16.31
CA HIS A 130 -4.04 5.94 -15.13
C HIS A 130 -3.81 5.20 -13.81
N HIS A 131 -3.61 3.88 -13.86
CA HIS A 131 -3.41 3.03 -12.68
C HIS A 131 -2.24 2.06 -12.92
N PRO A 132 -1.00 2.57 -12.96
CA PRO A 132 0.17 1.72 -13.12
C PRO A 132 0.30 0.75 -11.94
N PRO A 133 0.89 -0.44 -12.16
CA PRO A 133 1.15 -1.39 -11.08
C PRO A 133 2.15 -0.80 -10.08
N ASN A 134 2.19 -1.36 -8.87
CA ASN A 134 3.21 -0.99 -7.89
C ASN A 134 4.46 -1.88 -8.08
N SER A 135 5.50 -1.71 -7.27
CA SER A 135 6.65 -2.63 -7.30
C SER A 135 6.35 -3.95 -6.59
N VAL A 136 5.54 -3.89 -5.54
CA VAL A 136 5.10 -5.05 -4.75
C VAL A 136 3.60 -4.97 -4.51
N MET A 137 2.97 -6.12 -4.31
CA MET A 137 1.58 -6.24 -3.91
C MET A 137 1.42 -7.21 -2.74
N ARG A 138 0.31 -7.07 -2.01
CA ARG A 138 -0.04 -8.00 -0.94
C ARG A 138 -0.66 -9.26 -1.53
N ILE A 139 -0.27 -10.42 -1.02
CA ILE A 139 -0.89 -11.71 -1.36
C ILE A 139 -2.34 -11.73 -0.87
N LYS A 140 -2.59 -11.22 0.34
CA LYS A 140 -3.93 -11.14 0.93
C LYS A 140 -4.30 -9.70 1.24
N ARG A 141 -5.54 -9.34 0.91
CA ARG A 141 -6.08 -8.02 1.25
C ARG A 141 -6.13 -7.86 2.78
N ARG A 142 -5.53 -6.80 3.32
CA ARG A 142 -5.62 -6.45 4.75
C ARG A 142 -7.08 -6.31 5.16
N ARG A 143 -7.52 -7.14 6.11
CA ARG A 143 -8.83 -6.98 6.74
C ARG A 143 -8.73 -5.85 7.76
N LYS A 144 -9.44 -4.75 7.47
CA LYS A 144 -9.66 -3.65 8.42
C LYS A 144 -10.37 -4.21 9.66
N GLN A 145 -9.67 -4.29 10.78
CA GLN A 145 -10.25 -4.77 12.04
C GLN A 145 -11.01 -3.65 12.75
N ASN A 146 -12.11 -4.00 13.40
CA ASN A 146 -12.80 -3.06 14.27
C ASN A 146 -12.07 -3.01 15.63
N VAL A 147 -11.90 -1.81 16.18
CA VAL A 147 -11.31 -1.58 17.50
C VAL A 147 -12.41 -1.60 18.55
N VAL A 148 -12.15 -2.22 19.71
CA VAL A 148 -13.07 -2.14 20.86
C VAL A 148 -12.91 -0.76 21.50
N ILE A 149 -13.96 0.04 21.48
CA ILE A 149 -13.94 1.39 22.07
C ILE A 149 -14.61 1.45 23.44
N ALA A 150 -15.48 0.48 23.75
CA ALA A 150 -16.11 0.29 25.05
C ALA A 150 -16.67 -1.15 25.15
N PRO A 151 -17.17 -1.59 26.32
CA PRO A 151 -17.82 -2.90 26.43
C PRO A 151 -18.91 -3.09 25.37
N ARG A 152 -18.78 -4.16 24.57
CA ARG A 152 -19.67 -4.50 23.46
C ARG A 152 -19.75 -3.43 22.35
N LEU A 153 -18.93 -2.36 22.36
CA LEU A 153 -18.88 -1.37 21.29
C LEU A 153 -17.59 -1.50 20.48
N LEU A 154 -17.77 -1.61 19.17
CA LEU A 154 -16.70 -1.76 18.20
C LEU A 154 -16.74 -0.58 17.22
N GLN A 155 -15.61 0.04 16.93
CA GLN A 155 -15.50 1.05 15.89
C GLN A 155 -14.75 0.49 14.69
N SER A 156 -15.36 0.56 13.52
CA SER A 156 -14.66 0.27 12.27
C SER A 156 -13.65 1.37 11.92
N PRO A 157 -12.63 1.09 11.09
CA PRO A 157 -11.69 2.12 10.66
C PRO A 157 -12.31 3.27 9.87
N GLY A 158 -13.54 3.10 9.35
CA GLY A 158 -14.34 4.17 8.74
C GLY A 158 -15.16 5.00 9.74
N GLY A 159 -14.93 4.83 11.06
CA GLY A 159 -15.60 5.58 12.13
C GLY A 159 -17.01 5.09 12.49
N THR A 160 -17.57 4.10 11.77
CA THR A 160 -18.88 3.51 12.12
C THR A 160 -18.77 2.71 13.40
N ILE A 161 -19.67 2.97 14.35
CA ILE A 161 -19.77 2.26 15.63
C ILE A 161 -20.80 1.14 15.52
N TYR A 162 -20.45 -0.03 16.06
CA TYR A 162 -21.30 -1.21 16.14
C TYR A 162 -21.45 -1.65 17.59
N TYR A 163 -22.65 -2.09 17.95
CA TYR A 163 -22.92 -2.78 19.20
C TYR A 163 -22.92 -4.30 18.98
N ARG A 164 -22.03 -5.02 19.66
CA ARG A 164 -21.92 -6.48 19.66
C ARG A 164 -22.98 -7.07 20.59
N MET A 165 -24.04 -7.57 19.99
CA MET A 165 -25.10 -8.29 20.68
C MET A 165 -24.78 -9.78 20.72
N THR A 166 -24.84 -10.36 21.91
CA THR A 166 -24.74 -11.82 22.09
C THR A 166 -26.12 -12.33 22.46
N GLU A 167 -26.73 -13.12 21.57
CA GLU A 167 -27.94 -13.87 21.88
C GLU A 167 -27.54 -15.08 22.75
N THR A 168 -28.16 -15.20 23.91
CA THR A 168 -27.96 -16.32 24.83
C THR A 168 -28.48 -17.62 24.20
N PRO A 169 -27.80 -18.75 24.39
CA PRO A 169 -28.31 -20.03 23.92
C PRO A 169 -29.59 -20.38 24.67
N GLN A 170 -30.61 -20.85 23.93
CA GLN A 170 -31.86 -21.33 24.50
C GLN A 170 -31.77 -22.84 24.69
N VAL A 171 -32.01 -23.30 25.91
CA VAL A 171 -32.00 -24.72 26.28
C VAL A 171 -33.44 -25.13 26.60
N SER A 172 -33.87 -26.28 26.09
CA SER A 172 -35.16 -26.87 26.44
C SER A 172 -35.18 -27.32 27.91
N LYS A 173 -36.38 -27.57 28.46
CA LYS A 173 -36.52 -28.17 29.81
C LYS A 173 -35.76 -29.49 29.98
N ASN A 174 -35.50 -30.19 28.87
CA ASN A 174 -34.78 -31.48 28.84
C ASN A 174 -33.28 -31.33 28.58
N GLY A 175 -32.71 -30.12 28.72
CA GLY A 175 -31.28 -29.88 28.52
C GLY A 175 -30.82 -29.80 27.05
N ARG A 176 -31.69 -30.08 26.08
CA ARG A 176 -31.36 -29.98 24.64
C ARG A 176 -31.25 -28.52 24.20
N VAL A 177 -30.13 -28.15 23.56
CA VAL A 177 -29.93 -26.81 22.99
C VAL A 177 -30.89 -26.60 21.80
N VAL A 178 -31.88 -25.74 21.98
CA VAL A 178 -32.88 -25.37 20.96
C VAL A 178 -32.33 -24.28 20.04
N ARG A 179 -31.57 -23.34 20.59
CA ARG A 179 -30.94 -22.26 19.82
C ARG A 179 -29.50 -22.06 20.28
N ARG A 180 -28.55 -22.14 19.35
CA ARG A 180 -27.13 -21.90 19.63
C ARG A 180 -26.88 -20.41 19.88
N ARG A 181 -25.85 -20.12 20.67
CA ARG A 181 -25.33 -18.77 20.89
C ARG A 181 -25.04 -18.11 19.53
N LYS A 182 -25.57 -16.91 19.32
CA LYS A 182 -25.33 -16.11 18.11
C LYS A 182 -24.76 -14.76 18.48
N VAL A 183 -23.67 -14.37 17.83
CA VAL A 183 -23.10 -13.02 17.98
C VAL A 183 -23.44 -12.22 16.73
N ARG A 184 -24.01 -11.03 16.90
CA ARG A 184 -24.34 -10.12 15.82
C ARG A 184 -23.87 -8.70 16.14
N ASN A 185 -23.38 -7.98 15.15
CA ASN A 185 -23.00 -6.58 15.29
C ASN A 185 -24.12 -5.71 14.73
N VAL A 186 -24.71 -4.86 15.57
CA VAL A 186 -25.76 -3.92 15.20
C VAL A 186 -25.12 -2.57 14.91
N LYS A 187 -25.30 -2.05 13.70
CA LYS A 187 -24.79 -0.71 13.31
C LYS A 187 -25.55 0.37 14.08
N LEU A 188 -24.81 1.26 14.73
CA LEU A 188 -25.35 2.46 15.37
C LEU A 188 -25.32 3.64 14.39
N ALA A 189 -26.25 4.57 14.54
CA ALA A 189 -26.27 5.82 13.76
C ALA A 189 -25.28 6.85 14.33
N SER A 190 -24.95 6.73 15.61
CA SER A 190 -24.04 7.61 16.32
C SER A 190 -22.59 7.46 15.87
N ARG A 191 -21.90 8.61 15.80
CA ARG A 191 -20.47 8.72 15.44
C ARG A 191 -19.55 9.00 16.63
N SER A 192 -20.09 9.34 17.80
CA SER A 192 -19.32 9.53 19.04
C SER A 192 -19.73 8.51 20.09
N LEU A 193 -18.82 8.23 21.03
CA LEU A 193 -19.02 7.22 22.07
C LEU A 193 -20.23 7.55 22.96
N ASP A 194 -20.35 8.78 23.45
CA ASP A 194 -21.46 9.19 24.33
C ASP A 194 -22.83 9.05 23.65
N LYS A 195 -22.91 9.44 22.38
CA LYS A 195 -24.15 9.31 21.60
C LYS A 195 -24.47 7.84 21.33
N ALA A 196 -23.45 7.03 21.08
CA ALA A 196 -23.61 5.59 20.89
C ALA A 196 -24.14 4.90 22.16
N LEU A 197 -23.65 5.27 23.34
CA LEU A 197 -24.15 4.74 24.61
C LEU A 197 -25.63 5.08 24.84
N ARG A 198 -26.00 6.36 24.66
CA ARG A 198 -27.42 6.79 24.73
C ARG A 198 -28.29 6.09 23.69
N GLU A 199 -27.76 5.87 22.49
CA GLU A 199 -28.47 5.15 21.43
C GLU A 199 -28.68 3.68 21.77
N VAL A 200 -27.70 3.02 22.38
CA VAL A 200 -27.80 1.62 22.86
C VAL A 200 -28.91 1.50 23.90
N GLU A 201 -28.95 2.42 24.87
CA GLU A 201 -29.99 2.49 25.90
C GLU A 201 -31.37 2.75 25.28
N ARG A 202 -31.48 3.78 24.43
CA ARG A 202 -32.73 4.16 23.75
C ARG A 202 -33.30 3.02 22.89
N ARG A 203 -32.43 2.28 22.21
CA ARG A 203 -32.81 1.12 21.39
C ARG A 203 -33.00 -0.16 22.21
N GLY A 204 -32.73 -0.14 23.52
CA GLY A 204 -32.84 -1.30 24.40
C GLY A 204 -31.92 -2.47 24.03
N LEU A 205 -30.79 -2.21 23.38
CA LEU A 205 -29.91 -3.27 22.85
C LEU A 205 -29.20 -4.06 23.97
N ASP A 206 -29.08 -3.46 25.15
CA ASP A 206 -28.46 -4.07 26.34
C ASP A 206 -29.47 -4.77 27.26
N LYS A 207 -30.77 -4.74 26.92
CA LYS A 207 -31.75 -5.51 27.67
C LYS A 207 -31.45 -7.00 27.45
N LYS A 208 -31.10 -7.70 28.54
CA LYS A 208 -31.10 -9.17 28.57
C LYS A 208 -32.48 -9.59 28.06
N ALA A 209 -32.50 -10.47 27.06
CA ALA A 209 -33.74 -11.15 26.68
C ALA A 209 -34.31 -11.72 27.99
N VAL A 210 -35.47 -11.19 28.39
CA VAL A 210 -36.22 -11.66 29.55
C VAL A 210 -36.37 -13.17 29.36
N ALA A 211 -35.89 -13.93 30.35
CA ALA A 211 -35.96 -15.38 30.38
C ALA A 211 -37.42 -15.84 30.46
#